data_AF-A0A6A3J8V1-F1
#
_entry.id   AF-A0A6A3J8V1-F1
#
_cell.length_a   1.000
_cell.length_b   1.000
_cell.length_c   1.000
_cell.angle_alpha   90.00
_cell.angle_beta   90.00
_cell.angle_gamma   90.00
#
_symmetry.space_group_name_H-M   'P 1'
#
loop_
_entity.id
_entity.type
_entity.pdbx_description
1 polymer ?
#
loop_
_entity_poly.entity_id
_entity_poly.type
_entity_poly.pdbx_seq_one_letter_code
_entity_poly.pdbx_strand_id
1 'polypeptide(L)'
;MMFWNKLNDSYWPKYVPERYYLAAETHLDDLVEQKVQPPFWGELVPSEVLDAKVLLEESESEQDDASDESAWSDAGKESPEDNADDEEVSITAESSPRRRKRSSSHVSAPDQPPVKRSRQDVRRDSRSPLAQKRYSQLTADDKTVVETPGDDVTSWQCHGVRFKRSDPSLKEESQTPGFPAYTPKRHDLDLLKARFNPDAFYAFLIAELPWQRMYADRVKELYFHRLSDLSDAETAFMGEMDNFMHENSRAFWTALHWVILLQGDPGSVAAKIYVRRRKAHESVSKRMATLIRRYLKKGVRASLFQEPGVWKFPAKVCCWILEDPLASLTHSLLEQLANLDLEEPARVQWAHCITEETRIAHLPADIRSRLIPAGQRDLISNAL
;
A
#
# COMPACT_ATOMS: atom_id res chain seq x y z
N MET A 1 20.52 -11.54 32.58
CA MET A 1 19.44 -12.52 32.37
C MET A 1 18.94 -12.36 30.96
N MET A 2 19.27 -13.31 30.06
CA MET A 2 18.72 -13.33 28.70
C MET A 2 17.23 -13.67 28.77
N PHE A 3 16.41 -12.97 27.98
CA PHE A 3 14.96 -13.16 27.87
C PHE A 3 14.63 -14.49 27.18
N TRP A 4 14.86 -15.60 27.87
CA TRP A 4 14.77 -16.95 27.30
C TRP A 4 13.33 -17.42 26.98
N ASN A 5 12.31 -16.65 27.36
CA ASN A 5 10.91 -17.06 27.22
C ASN A 5 10.04 -16.13 26.35
N LYS A 6 10.56 -15.00 25.84
CA LYS A 6 9.78 -14.09 24.96
C LYS A 6 9.99 -14.32 23.46
N LEU A 7 11.09 -14.98 23.10
CA LEU A 7 11.45 -15.27 21.71
C LEU A 7 10.59 -16.39 21.08
N ASN A 8 10.06 -17.29 21.92
CA ASN A 8 9.23 -18.41 21.47
C ASN A 8 7.80 -18.00 21.07
N ASP A 9 7.31 -16.83 21.52
CA ASP A 9 5.99 -16.29 21.14
C ASP A 9 6.03 -15.46 19.85
N SER A 10 7.22 -15.28 19.28
CA SER A 10 7.38 -14.57 18.01
C SER A 10 7.23 -15.58 16.86
N TYR A 11 6.49 -15.25 15.79
CA TYR A 11 6.32 -16.17 14.65
C TYR A 11 7.56 -16.34 13.76
N TRP A 12 8.59 -15.50 13.94
CA TRP A 12 9.78 -15.48 13.09
C TRP A 12 10.66 -16.74 13.14
N PRO A 13 10.78 -17.51 14.24
CA PRO A 13 11.65 -18.68 14.28
C PRO A 13 11.22 -19.81 13.34
N LYS A 14 9.96 -19.79 12.87
CA LYS A 14 9.43 -20.79 11.95
C LYS A 14 9.84 -20.56 10.50
N TYR A 15 10.29 -19.35 10.15
CA TYR A 15 10.52 -18.93 8.77
C TYR A 15 11.98 -18.55 8.47
N VAL A 16 12.85 -18.49 9.48
CA VAL A 16 14.28 -18.20 9.27
C VAL A 16 15.05 -19.50 9.06
N PRO A 17 15.72 -19.67 7.91
CA PRO A 17 16.55 -20.86 7.66
C PRO A 17 17.67 -21.03 8.69
N GLU A 18 17.92 -22.28 9.10
CA GLU A 18 18.88 -22.68 10.14
C GLU A 18 20.29 -22.05 9.98
N ARG A 19 20.73 -21.86 8.73
CA ARG A 19 22.04 -21.24 8.41
C ARG A 19 22.26 -19.87 9.05
N TYR A 20 21.20 -19.09 9.28
CA TYR A 20 21.32 -17.76 9.88
C TYR A 20 21.53 -17.83 11.39
N TYR A 21 20.99 -18.85 12.05
CA TYR A 21 21.27 -19.11 13.47
C TYR A 21 22.70 -19.56 13.66
N LEU A 22 23.19 -20.48 12.83
CA LEU A 22 24.57 -20.96 12.87
C LEU A 22 25.55 -19.82 12.60
N ALA A 23 25.28 -18.95 11.62
CA ALA A 23 26.11 -17.78 11.35
C ALA A 23 26.13 -16.78 12.52
N ALA A 24 24.99 -16.58 13.20
CA ALA A 24 24.91 -15.71 14.38
C ALA A 24 25.64 -16.32 15.58
N GLU A 25 25.56 -17.63 15.78
CA GLU A 25 26.29 -18.35 16.83
C GLU A 25 27.80 -18.23 16.61
N THR A 26 28.27 -18.51 15.39
CA THR A 26 29.70 -18.36 15.04
C THR A 26 30.20 -16.92 15.28
N HIS A 27 29.40 -15.92 14.90
CA HIS A 27 29.73 -14.52 15.12
C HIS A 27 29.75 -14.13 16.61
N LEU A 28 28.88 -14.71 17.44
CA LEU A 28 28.89 -14.48 18.87
C LEU A 28 30.08 -15.17 19.55
N ASP A 29 30.44 -16.37 19.11
CA ASP A 29 31.61 -17.10 19.59
C ASP A 29 32.90 -16.33 19.26
N ASP A 30 33.02 -15.81 18.03
CA ASP A 30 34.15 -14.94 17.63
C ASP A 30 34.26 -13.68 18.51
N LEU A 31 33.13 -13.06 18.85
CA LEU A 31 33.10 -11.89 19.75
C LEU A 31 33.50 -12.25 21.18
N VAL A 32 33.11 -13.43 21.67
CA VAL A 32 33.50 -13.95 22.98
C VAL A 32 35.00 -14.25 23.01
N GLU A 33 35.56 -14.87 21.97
CA GLU A 33 36.99 -15.13 21.84
C GLU A 33 37.80 -13.83 21.82
N GLN A 34 37.30 -12.80 21.14
CA GLN A 34 37.91 -11.48 21.07
C GLN A 34 37.68 -10.64 22.35
N LYS A 35 36.93 -11.15 23.34
CA LYS A 35 36.50 -10.44 24.56
C LYS A 35 35.82 -9.10 24.28
N VAL A 36 35.17 -8.99 23.13
CA VAL A 36 34.42 -7.80 22.74
C VAL A 36 33.00 -7.98 23.24
N GLN A 37 32.56 -7.08 24.12
CA GLN A 37 31.16 -7.07 24.55
C GLN A 37 30.29 -6.61 23.36
N PRO A 38 29.29 -7.39 22.94
CA PRO A 38 28.36 -6.92 21.92
C PRO A 38 27.67 -5.64 22.42
N PRO A 39 27.43 -4.65 21.54
CA PRO A 39 26.70 -3.46 21.93
C PRO A 39 25.35 -3.85 22.52
N PHE A 40 24.96 -3.19 23.60
CA PHE A 40 23.64 -3.37 24.23
C PHE A 40 22.57 -3.11 23.16
N TRP A 41 21.81 -4.14 22.83
CA TRP A 41 20.57 -3.95 22.08
C TRP A 41 19.65 -3.15 23.01
N GLY A 42 19.37 -1.91 22.62
CA GLY A 42 18.51 -0.99 23.36
C GLY A 42 17.14 -1.60 23.70
N GLU A 43 16.31 -0.87 24.44
CA GLU A 43 14.91 -1.27 24.62
C GLU A 43 14.27 -1.61 23.27
N LEU A 44 13.53 -2.72 23.24
CA LEU A 44 12.79 -3.16 22.06
C LEU A 44 11.86 -2.03 21.63
N VAL A 45 12.32 -1.31 20.61
CA VAL A 45 11.56 -0.30 19.92
C VAL A 45 10.31 -1.01 19.37
N PRO A 46 9.09 -0.58 19.72
CA PRO A 46 7.87 -1.14 19.14
C PRO A 46 7.98 -1.14 17.62
N SER A 47 7.45 -2.19 16.95
CA SER A 47 7.56 -2.37 15.49
C SER A 47 7.19 -1.13 14.68
N GLU A 48 6.36 -0.25 15.23
CA GLU A 48 5.86 0.99 14.63
C GLU A 48 6.87 2.15 14.64
N VAL A 49 7.91 2.07 15.48
CA VAL A 49 9.03 3.03 15.50
C VAL A 49 10.21 2.49 14.68
N LEU A 50 10.23 1.18 14.36
CA LEU A 50 11.17 0.63 13.38
C LEU A 50 10.97 1.23 11.98
N ASP A 51 9.76 1.63 11.60
CA ASP A 51 9.50 2.23 10.28
C ASP A 51 10.21 3.58 10.10
N ALA A 52 10.36 4.36 11.17
CA ALA A 52 11.18 5.57 11.15
C ALA A 52 12.68 5.24 11.02
N LYS A 53 13.11 4.06 11.49
CA LYS A 53 14.50 3.58 11.41
C LYS A 53 14.83 2.87 10.09
N VAL A 54 13.86 2.24 9.44
CA VAL A 54 14.00 1.74 8.06
C VAL A 54 14.23 2.90 7.09
N LEU A 55 13.52 4.02 7.29
CA LEU A 55 13.80 5.28 6.59
C LEU A 55 15.17 5.91 6.93
N LEU A 56 15.79 5.53 8.06
CA LEU A 56 17.13 5.99 8.45
C LEU A 56 18.24 5.25 7.70
N GLU A 57 18.09 3.95 7.40
CA GLU A 57 19.12 3.15 6.73
C GLU A 57 19.17 3.35 5.22
N GLU A 58 18.03 3.63 4.56
CA GLU A 58 17.99 3.86 3.09
C GLU A 58 18.58 5.22 2.66
N SER A 59 18.72 6.18 3.59
CA SER A 59 19.23 7.52 3.26
C SER A 59 20.74 7.67 3.37
N GLU A 60 21.46 6.68 3.90
CA GLU A 60 22.93 6.72 4.01
C GLU A 60 23.64 6.15 2.77
N SER A 61 22.93 5.52 1.84
CA SER A 61 23.56 4.77 0.75
C SER A 61 23.51 5.35 -0.66
N GLU A 62 22.94 6.53 -0.94
CA GLU A 62 22.94 7.05 -2.33
C GLU A 62 23.28 8.54 -2.43
N GLN A 63 24.55 8.79 -2.74
CA GLN A 63 25.06 10.01 -3.32
C GLN A 63 25.33 9.77 -4.82
N ASP A 64 24.66 10.59 -5.62
CA ASP A 64 24.92 10.98 -7.02
C ASP A 64 24.43 10.13 -8.22
N ASP A 65 23.68 10.87 -9.03
CA ASP A 65 23.45 10.84 -10.48
C ASP A 65 22.39 9.92 -11.15
N ALA A 66 21.68 10.57 -12.08
CA ALA A 66 20.87 10.10 -13.20
C ALA A 66 19.49 9.46 -12.95
N SER A 67 18.45 10.28 -13.16
CA SER A 67 17.34 9.97 -14.08
C SER A 67 16.71 8.57 -13.94
N ASP A 68 15.99 8.30 -12.85
CA ASP A 68 15.19 7.09 -12.73
C ASP A 68 13.79 7.26 -13.34
N GLU A 69 13.74 7.12 -14.66
CA GLU A 69 12.52 6.96 -15.46
C GLU A 69 12.01 5.48 -15.42
N SER A 70 12.54 4.62 -14.52
CA SER A 70 12.39 3.16 -14.59
C SER A 70 11.47 2.51 -13.55
N ALA A 71 10.87 3.26 -12.61
CA ALA A 71 9.93 2.68 -11.64
C ALA A 71 8.66 2.01 -12.23
N TRP A 72 8.45 2.09 -13.56
CA TRP A 72 7.43 1.33 -14.29
C TRP A 72 7.95 0.56 -15.51
N SER A 73 9.26 0.50 -15.73
CA SER A 73 9.86 -0.16 -16.90
C SER A 73 10.97 -1.11 -16.45
N ASP A 74 10.69 -2.42 -16.46
CA ASP A 74 11.60 -3.55 -16.16
C ASP A 74 11.86 -3.79 -14.64
N ALA A 75 11.76 -4.97 -14.03
CA ALA A 75 11.76 -6.34 -14.52
C ALA A 75 10.94 -7.27 -13.59
N GLY A 76 10.43 -8.34 -14.19
CA GLY A 76 9.78 -9.46 -13.51
C GLY A 76 9.11 -10.35 -14.53
N LYS A 77 9.86 -11.30 -15.11
CA LYS A 77 9.33 -12.34 -16.00
C LYS A 77 8.21 -13.10 -15.28
N GLU A 78 6.96 -12.77 -15.56
CA GLU A 78 5.86 -13.70 -15.31
C GLU A 78 5.96 -14.81 -16.36
N SER A 79 6.17 -16.05 -15.89
CA SER A 79 6.01 -17.23 -16.74
C SER A 79 4.57 -17.32 -17.21
N PRO A 80 4.30 -17.68 -18.48
CA PRO A 80 2.94 -17.83 -18.96
C PRO A 80 2.28 -19.00 -18.22
N GLU A 81 1.24 -18.71 -17.44
CA GLU A 81 0.31 -19.73 -16.97
C GLU A 81 -0.50 -20.22 -18.17
N ASP A 82 -0.31 -21.50 -18.50
CA ASP A 82 -1.05 -22.27 -19.49
C ASP A 82 -2.55 -21.97 -19.44
N ASN A 83 -3.05 -21.28 -20.46
CA ASN A 83 -4.43 -21.39 -20.90
C ASN A 83 -4.37 -21.89 -22.34
N ALA A 84 -4.31 -23.22 -22.48
CA ALA A 84 -4.52 -23.86 -23.76
C ALA A 84 -6.01 -23.72 -24.11
N ASP A 85 -6.28 -22.94 -25.15
CA ASP A 85 -7.54 -22.96 -25.88
C ASP A 85 -7.65 -24.30 -26.62
N ASP A 86 -8.70 -25.07 -26.32
CA ASP A 86 -9.17 -26.18 -27.16
C ASP A 86 -10.04 -25.58 -28.28
N GLU A 87 -9.47 -25.40 -29.47
CA GLU A 87 -10.24 -25.44 -30.72
C GLU A 87 -10.05 -26.81 -31.38
N GLU A 88 -11.11 -27.63 -31.37
CA GLU A 88 -11.25 -28.81 -32.21
C GLU A 88 -11.36 -28.40 -33.69
N VAL A 89 -10.44 -28.83 -34.55
CA VAL A 89 -10.77 -29.27 -35.92
C VAL A 89 -9.85 -30.42 -36.34
N SER A 90 -10.47 -31.49 -36.83
CA SER A 90 -9.89 -32.80 -37.14
C SER A 90 -9.24 -32.91 -38.54
N ILE A 91 -8.31 -33.88 -38.67
CA ILE A 91 -7.88 -34.71 -39.84
C ILE A 91 -7.24 -33.99 -41.06
N THR A 92 -6.09 -34.43 -41.64
CA THR A 92 -5.83 -35.78 -42.19
C THR A 92 -4.35 -35.97 -42.64
N ALA A 93 -3.86 -37.22 -42.53
CA ALA A 93 -2.92 -37.98 -43.41
C ALA A 93 -1.45 -37.50 -43.64
N GLU A 94 -0.49 -38.29 -43.16
CA GLU A 94 0.48 -39.14 -43.94
C GLU A 94 1.82 -38.41 -44.18
N SER A 95 3.03 -38.94 -43.96
CA SER A 95 3.55 -40.29 -44.13
C SER A 95 4.85 -40.51 -43.32
N SER A 96 4.99 -41.70 -42.73
CA SER A 96 6.24 -42.30 -42.19
C SER A 96 7.12 -42.80 -43.38
N PRO A 97 8.17 -43.68 -43.28
CA PRO A 97 8.88 -44.28 -42.12
C PRO A 97 10.41 -44.47 -42.34
N ARG A 98 11.11 -45.10 -41.37
CA ARG A 98 12.14 -46.20 -41.50
C ARG A 98 13.09 -46.18 -40.28
N ARG A 99 13.53 -47.26 -39.62
CA ARG A 99 13.42 -48.74 -39.73
C ARG A 99 14.33 -49.29 -38.59
N ARG A 100 13.98 -50.26 -37.72
CA ARG A 100 14.26 -51.73 -37.81
C ARG A 100 14.03 -52.34 -36.39
N LYS A 101 13.11 -53.31 -36.23
CA LYS A 101 13.26 -54.81 -36.13
C LYS A 101 13.93 -55.29 -34.80
N ARG A 102 13.42 -56.28 -34.03
CA ARG A 102 12.53 -57.44 -34.27
C ARG A 102 12.02 -58.08 -32.93
N SER A 103 10.72 -58.44 -32.90
CA SER A 103 10.06 -59.73 -32.49
C SER A 103 10.27 -60.31 -31.05
N SER A 104 9.26 -60.29 -30.15
CA SER A 104 8.10 -61.23 -29.92
C SER A 104 8.48 -62.58 -29.27
N SER A 105 7.81 -63.17 -28.28
CA SER A 105 6.70 -62.86 -27.36
C SER A 105 6.51 -64.11 -26.47
N HIS A 106 6.17 -64.00 -25.19
CA HIS A 106 5.10 -64.80 -24.55
C HIS A 106 4.78 -64.29 -23.11
N VAL A 107 3.59 -63.69 -23.01
CA VAL A 107 2.56 -63.72 -21.93
C VAL A 107 3.01 -63.95 -20.49
N SER A 108 2.77 -62.95 -19.63
CA SER A 108 1.99 -63.07 -18.38
C SER A 108 1.64 -61.68 -17.83
N ALA A 109 0.46 -61.57 -17.22
CA ALA A 109 -0.22 -60.36 -16.77
C ALA A 109 0.62 -59.43 -15.87
N PRO A 110 0.40 -58.10 -15.88
CA PRO A 110 0.89 -57.23 -14.83
C PRO A 110 -0.24 -56.77 -13.91
N ASP A 111 -0.02 -57.04 -12.63
CA ASP A 111 -0.66 -56.43 -11.47
C ASP A 111 -0.78 -54.90 -11.60
N GLN A 112 -1.92 -54.37 -11.14
CA GLN A 112 -2.14 -52.94 -10.96
C GLN A 112 -1.10 -52.36 -9.97
N PRO A 113 -0.32 -51.32 -10.37
CA PRO A 113 0.35 -50.47 -9.41
C PRO A 113 -0.63 -49.42 -8.86
N PRO A 114 -0.41 -48.93 -7.63
CA PRO A 114 -1.42 -48.24 -6.84
C PRO A 114 -1.81 -46.91 -7.50
N VAL A 115 -3.12 -46.65 -7.51
CA VAL A 115 -3.74 -45.38 -7.88
C VAL A 115 -3.01 -44.24 -7.16
N LYS A 116 -2.18 -43.51 -7.91
CA LYS A 116 -1.74 -42.16 -7.52
C LYS A 116 -3.01 -41.32 -7.42
N ARG A 117 -3.56 -41.23 -6.21
CA ARG A 117 -4.49 -40.15 -5.86
C ARG A 117 -3.73 -38.86 -6.15
N SER A 118 -4.06 -38.26 -7.29
CA SER A 118 -3.70 -36.88 -7.58
C SER A 118 -4.24 -36.06 -6.42
N ARG A 119 -3.36 -35.65 -5.51
CA ARG A 119 -3.62 -34.48 -4.66
C ARG A 119 -3.57 -33.29 -5.59
N GLN A 120 -4.64 -33.09 -6.35
CA GLN A 120 -5.07 -31.75 -6.72
C GLN A 120 -5.45 -31.09 -5.40
N ASP A 121 -4.44 -30.57 -4.69
CA ASP A 121 -4.68 -29.46 -3.80
C ASP A 121 -5.31 -28.38 -4.68
N VAL A 122 -6.59 -28.14 -4.42
CA VAL A 122 -7.33 -27.00 -4.93
C VAL A 122 -6.49 -25.78 -4.61
N ARG A 123 -5.71 -25.28 -5.58
CA ARG A 123 -5.14 -23.94 -5.49
C ARG A 123 -6.37 -23.03 -5.39
N ARG A 124 -6.72 -22.61 -4.17
CA ARG A 124 -7.73 -21.57 -3.98
C ARG A 124 -7.25 -20.39 -4.81
N ASP A 125 -8.02 -20.07 -5.83
CA ASP A 125 -7.80 -18.86 -6.58
C ASP A 125 -7.91 -17.69 -5.59
N SER A 126 -6.81 -16.98 -5.36
CA SER A 126 -6.79 -15.85 -4.42
C SER A 126 -7.44 -14.58 -5.01
N ARG A 127 -8.06 -14.71 -6.20
CA ARG A 127 -8.89 -13.69 -6.83
C ARG A 127 -10.34 -13.78 -6.37
N SER A 128 -10.95 -12.63 -6.11
CA SER A 128 -12.40 -12.54 -5.92
C SER A 128 -13.20 -12.97 -7.17
N PRO A 129 -14.50 -13.26 -7.05
CA PRO A 129 -15.33 -13.74 -8.16
C PRO A 129 -15.31 -12.83 -9.39
N LEU A 130 -15.34 -11.49 -9.22
CA LEU A 130 -15.30 -10.59 -10.37
C LEU A 130 -13.89 -10.43 -10.96
N ALA A 131 -12.84 -10.52 -10.15
CA ALA A 131 -11.46 -10.45 -10.64
C ALA A 131 -11.02 -11.69 -11.45
N GLN A 132 -11.80 -12.78 -11.40
CA GLN A 132 -11.63 -13.96 -12.26
C GLN A 132 -12.15 -13.71 -13.69
N LYS A 133 -13.10 -12.80 -13.87
CA LYS A 133 -13.64 -12.42 -15.18
C LYS A 133 -12.72 -11.44 -15.90
N ARG A 134 -12.68 -11.52 -17.23
CA ARG A 134 -12.11 -10.46 -18.08
C ARG A 134 -13.07 -9.28 -18.14
N TYR A 135 -12.54 -8.08 -18.39
CA TYR A 135 -13.34 -6.87 -18.53
C TYR A 135 -14.49 -6.99 -19.55
N SER A 136 -14.26 -7.69 -20.67
CA SER A 136 -15.28 -7.96 -21.70
C SER A 136 -16.41 -8.90 -21.26
N GLN A 137 -16.21 -9.66 -20.18
CA GLN A 137 -17.18 -10.58 -19.60
C GLN A 137 -18.01 -9.94 -18.47
N LEU A 138 -17.69 -8.70 -18.10
CA LEU A 138 -18.41 -7.97 -17.06
C LEU A 138 -19.68 -7.35 -17.65
N THR A 139 -20.79 -7.54 -16.93
CA THR A 139 -22.04 -6.82 -17.21
C THR A 139 -21.91 -5.33 -16.86
N ALA A 140 -22.87 -4.50 -17.28
CA ALA A 140 -22.90 -3.09 -16.88
C ALA A 140 -23.01 -2.91 -15.36
N ASP A 141 -23.73 -3.82 -14.69
CA ASP A 141 -23.87 -3.84 -13.24
C ASP A 141 -22.61 -4.37 -12.55
N ASP A 142 -21.94 -5.40 -13.09
CA ASP A 142 -20.64 -5.84 -12.56
C ASP A 142 -19.62 -4.67 -12.53
N LYS A 143 -19.70 -3.75 -13.50
CA LYS A 143 -18.83 -2.57 -13.60
C LYS A 143 -19.18 -1.45 -12.61
N THR A 144 -20.33 -1.47 -11.94
CA THR A 144 -20.61 -0.53 -10.84
C THR A 144 -20.05 -1.03 -9.51
N VAL A 145 -19.72 -2.32 -9.40
CA VAL A 145 -19.32 -2.95 -8.13
C VAL A 145 -17.94 -2.51 -7.68
N VAL A 146 -17.83 -2.20 -6.38
CA VAL A 146 -16.58 -2.07 -5.64
C VAL A 146 -16.50 -3.26 -4.68
N GLU A 147 -15.64 -4.24 -4.98
CA GLU A 147 -15.46 -5.38 -4.10
C GLU A 147 -14.63 -5.00 -2.87
N THR A 148 -15.05 -5.45 -1.70
CA THR A 148 -14.24 -5.40 -0.47
C THR A 148 -13.51 -6.74 -0.30
N PRO A 149 -12.19 -6.80 -0.54
CA PRO A 149 -11.45 -8.05 -0.46
C PRO A 149 -11.29 -8.52 0.98
N GLY A 150 -11.49 -9.82 1.23
CA GLY A 150 -11.10 -10.46 2.49
C GLY A 150 -9.58 -10.53 2.67
N ASP A 151 -9.12 -10.98 3.83
CA ASP A 151 -7.68 -11.08 4.14
C ASP A 151 -6.94 -12.08 3.24
N ASP A 152 -7.63 -13.12 2.75
CA ASP A 152 -7.09 -14.15 1.86
C ASP A 152 -7.15 -13.80 0.36
N VAL A 153 -7.80 -12.67 0.02
CA VAL A 153 -7.94 -12.19 -1.36
C VAL A 153 -6.76 -11.29 -1.73
N THR A 154 -5.98 -11.71 -2.71
CA THR A 154 -4.82 -10.95 -3.22
C THR A 154 -5.20 -9.99 -4.34
N SER A 155 -6.33 -10.23 -5.02
CA SER A 155 -6.77 -9.44 -6.16
C SER A 155 -8.30 -9.37 -6.25
N TRP A 156 -8.83 -8.16 -6.47
CA TRP A 156 -10.26 -7.89 -6.57
C TRP A 156 -10.55 -6.82 -7.62
N GLN A 157 -11.82 -6.54 -7.85
CA GLN A 157 -12.29 -5.59 -8.83
C GLN A 157 -12.92 -4.35 -8.16
N CYS A 158 -12.59 -3.17 -8.69
CA CYS A 158 -13.24 -1.92 -8.37
C CYS A 158 -13.63 -1.23 -9.68
N HIS A 159 -14.93 -1.00 -9.88
CA HIS A 159 -15.51 -0.43 -11.09
C HIS A 159 -15.00 -1.11 -12.38
N GLY A 160 -14.94 -2.44 -12.42
CA GLY A 160 -14.42 -3.17 -13.57
C GLY A 160 -12.88 -3.21 -13.75
N VAL A 161 -12.12 -2.53 -12.89
CA VAL A 161 -10.63 -2.51 -12.91
C VAL A 161 -10.10 -3.46 -11.85
N ARG A 162 -9.15 -4.34 -12.20
CA ARG A 162 -8.56 -5.27 -11.23
C ARG A 162 -7.43 -4.64 -10.44
N PHE A 163 -7.42 -4.92 -9.15
CA PHE A 163 -6.43 -4.53 -8.16
C PHE A 163 -5.63 -5.72 -7.68
N LYS A 164 -4.43 -5.42 -7.19
CA LYS A 164 -3.65 -6.32 -6.35
C LYS A 164 -3.36 -5.65 -5.02
N ARG A 165 -3.40 -6.43 -3.94
CA ARG A 165 -2.88 -5.99 -2.64
C ARG A 165 -1.37 -5.78 -2.77
N SER A 166 -0.85 -4.75 -2.10
CA SER A 166 0.60 -4.59 -1.96
C SER A 166 1.16 -5.71 -1.08
N ASP A 167 2.33 -6.24 -1.42
CA ASP A 167 2.96 -7.28 -0.62
C ASP A 167 3.57 -6.64 0.64
N PRO A 168 3.05 -6.93 1.85
CA PRO A 168 3.56 -6.33 3.07
C PRO A 168 4.98 -6.81 3.43
N SER A 169 5.46 -7.91 2.83
CA SER A 169 6.81 -8.43 3.08
C SER A 169 7.90 -7.66 2.32
N LEU A 170 7.53 -6.93 1.27
CA LEU A 170 8.44 -6.10 0.50
C LEU A 170 8.43 -4.68 1.08
N LYS A 171 9.56 -4.25 1.66
CA LYS A 171 9.70 -2.92 2.28
C LYS A 171 9.36 -1.78 1.31
N GLU A 172 9.87 -1.86 0.07
CA GLU A 172 9.54 -0.92 -1.02
C GLU A 172 8.05 -0.91 -1.34
N GLU A 173 7.34 -2.00 -1.03
CA GLU A 173 5.91 -2.08 -1.24
C GLU A 173 5.05 -1.58 -0.09
N SER A 174 5.65 -1.30 1.07
CA SER A 174 4.95 -0.89 2.28
C SER A 174 4.21 0.44 2.10
N GLN A 175 2.99 0.48 2.61
CA GLN A 175 2.17 1.69 2.65
C GLN A 175 2.15 2.23 4.07
N THR A 176 2.03 3.55 4.21
CA THR A 176 1.84 4.18 5.52
C THR A 176 0.55 3.64 6.17
N PRO A 177 0.62 3.13 7.43
CA PRO A 177 -0.51 2.49 8.08
C PRO A 177 -1.79 3.33 8.07
N GLY A 178 -2.91 2.68 7.77
CA GLY A 178 -4.24 3.30 7.67
C GLY A 178 -4.63 3.72 6.25
N PHE A 179 -3.68 3.90 5.33
CA PHE A 179 -4.01 4.24 3.94
C PHE A 179 -4.21 2.99 3.05
N PRO A 180 -4.96 3.12 1.94
CA PRO A 180 -5.11 2.07 0.94
C PRO A 180 -3.76 1.49 0.46
N ALA A 181 -3.59 0.18 0.67
CA ALA A 181 -2.39 -0.58 0.34
C ALA A 181 -2.64 -1.52 -0.86
N TYR A 182 -3.07 -0.94 -1.97
CA TYR A 182 -3.40 -1.68 -3.18
C TYR A 182 -3.08 -0.89 -4.45
N THR A 183 -2.86 -1.60 -5.55
CA THR A 183 -2.50 -1.01 -6.85
C THR A 183 -3.26 -1.66 -7.99
N PRO A 184 -3.62 -0.90 -9.03
CA PRO A 184 -4.28 -1.47 -10.20
C PRO A 184 -3.32 -2.37 -10.97
N LYS A 185 -3.85 -3.44 -11.58
CA LYS A 185 -3.07 -4.32 -12.44
C LYS A 185 -2.66 -3.58 -13.72
N ARG A 186 -1.42 -3.78 -14.17
CA ARG A 186 -0.83 -3.11 -15.34
C ARG A 186 -1.68 -3.26 -16.61
N HIS A 187 -2.25 -4.44 -16.83
CA HIS A 187 -3.09 -4.74 -17.99
C HIS A 187 -4.41 -3.95 -18.04
N ASP A 188 -4.86 -3.40 -16.91
CA ASP A 188 -6.13 -2.67 -16.82
C ASP A 188 -5.90 -1.15 -16.78
N LEU A 189 -4.65 -0.67 -16.89
CA LEU A 189 -4.32 0.77 -16.85
C LEU A 189 -4.90 1.54 -18.05
N ASP A 190 -5.04 0.89 -19.21
CA ASP A 190 -5.65 1.52 -20.39
C ASP A 190 -7.13 1.83 -20.18
N LEU A 191 -7.84 1.04 -19.35
CA LEU A 191 -9.21 1.34 -18.95
C LEU A 191 -9.26 2.65 -18.17
N LEU A 192 -8.31 2.86 -17.26
CA LEU A 192 -8.22 4.08 -16.45
C LEU A 192 -7.88 5.30 -17.32
N LYS A 193 -7.00 5.13 -18.31
CA LYS A 193 -6.70 6.17 -19.30
C LYS A 193 -7.95 6.56 -20.09
N ALA A 194 -8.75 5.57 -20.53
CA ALA A 194 -9.96 5.81 -21.31
C ALA A 194 -11.07 6.54 -20.52
N ARG A 195 -11.13 6.35 -19.20
CA ARG A 195 -12.13 6.99 -18.32
C ARG A 195 -11.77 8.42 -17.94
N PHE A 196 -10.48 8.78 -18.01
CA PHE A 196 -10.01 10.06 -17.51
C PHE A 196 -10.21 11.19 -18.52
N ASN A 197 -11.03 12.17 -18.15
CA ASN A 197 -11.15 13.44 -18.86
C ASN A 197 -10.34 14.54 -18.14
N PRO A 198 -9.19 15.00 -18.69
CA PRO A 198 -8.33 15.97 -18.02
C PRO A 198 -8.99 17.34 -17.80
N ASP A 199 -9.80 17.79 -18.76
CA ASP A 199 -10.43 19.12 -18.70
C ASP A 199 -11.56 19.16 -17.68
N ALA A 200 -12.42 18.12 -17.67
CA ALA A 200 -13.47 17.98 -16.67
C ALA A 200 -12.90 17.85 -15.26
N PHE A 201 -11.83 17.05 -15.10
CA PHE A 201 -11.15 16.91 -13.82
C PHE A 201 -10.50 18.22 -13.36
N TYR A 202 -9.85 18.96 -14.26
CA TYR A 202 -9.27 20.26 -13.93
C TYR A 202 -10.36 21.28 -13.53
N ALA A 203 -11.45 21.36 -14.28
CA ALA A 203 -12.58 22.23 -13.95
C ALA A 203 -13.16 21.91 -12.57
N PHE A 204 -13.34 20.62 -12.27
CA PHE A 204 -13.74 20.13 -10.95
C PHE A 204 -12.78 20.61 -9.84
N LEU A 205 -11.45 20.45 -10.02
CA LEU A 205 -10.48 20.87 -9.02
C LEU A 205 -10.52 22.37 -8.73
N ILE A 206 -10.76 23.20 -9.75
CA ILE A 206 -10.82 24.65 -9.60
C ILE A 206 -12.14 25.10 -8.97
N ALA A 207 -13.25 24.43 -9.28
CA ALA A 207 -14.55 24.74 -8.73
C ALA A 207 -14.66 24.31 -7.25
N GLU A 208 -14.22 23.10 -6.92
CA GLU A 208 -14.45 22.51 -5.61
C GLU A 208 -13.32 22.76 -4.62
N LEU A 209 -12.09 22.99 -5.10
CA LEU A 209 -10.88 23.18 -4.29
C LEU A 209 -10.80 22.15 -3.12
N PRO A 210 -10.90 20.83 -3.41
CA PRO A 210 -11.18 19.82 -2.39
C PRO A 210 -10.12 19.74 -1.30
N TRP A 211 -8.87 20.11 -1.60
CA TRP A 211 -7.80 20.19 -0.60
C TRP A 211 -8.00 21.28 0.44
N GLN A 212 -8.63 22.40 0.08
CA GLN A 212 -8.95 23.47 1.04
C GLN A 212 -10.06 23.03 1.98
N ARG A 213 -11.08 22.33 1.45
CA ARG A 213 -12.14 21.72 2.27
C ARG A 213 -11.57 20.68 3.22
N MET A 214 -10.77 19.74 2.70
CA MET A 214 -10.06 18.74 3.51
C MET A 214 -9.26 19.38 4.65
N TYR A 215 -8.55 20.50 4.39
CA TYR A 215 -7.84 21.23 5.44
C TYR A 215 -8.77 21.94 6.42
N ALA A 216 -9.84 22.58 5.94
CA ALA A 216 -10.80 23.29 6.77
C ALA A 216 -11.55 22.35 7.74
N ASP A 217 -11.85 21.15 7.26
CA ASP A 217 -12.63 20.11 7.98
C ASP A 217 -11.76 19.19 8.83
N ARG A 218 -10.43 19.36 8.80
CA ARG A 218 -9.50 18.58 9.63
C ARG A 218 -9.86 18.64 11.11
N VAL A 219 -9.43 17.63 11.86
CA VAL A 219 -9.54 17.62 13.32
C VAL A 219 -8.68 18.74 13.91
N LYS A 220 -9.30 19.61 14.73
CA LYS A 220 -8.65 20.79 15.34
C LYS A 220 -8.43 20.64 16.84
N GLU A 221 -8.72 19.47 17.39
CA GLU A 221 -8.58 19.17 18.81
C GLU A 221 -7.42 18.20 19.04
N LEU A 222 -6.76 18.33 20.19
CA LEU A 222 -5.84 17.33 20.70
C LEU A 222 -6.62 16.23 21.42
N TYR A 223 -6.52 15.01 20.92
CA TYR A 223 -7.23 13.84 21.43
C TYR A 223 -6.45 13.15 22.55
N PHE A 224 -5.12 13.20 22.52
CA PHE A 224 -4.26 12.42 23.40
C PHE A 224 -3.32 13.26 24.27
N HIS A 225 -3.17 14.55 23.98
CA HIS A 225 -2.29 15.47 24.70
C HIS A 225 -3.04 16.72 25.18
N ARG A 226 -2.54 17.32 26.27
CA ARG A 226 -2.98 18.62 26.76
C ARG A 226 -2.01 19.69 26.32
N LEU A 227 -2.53 20.84 25.96
CA LEU A 227 -1.72 22.00 25.59
C LEU A 227 -0.84 22.46 26.76
N SER A 228 -1.35 22.38 27.99
CA SER A 228 -0.60 22.71 29.22
C SER A 228 0.63 21.83 29.44
N ASP A 229 0.65 20.64 28.83
CA ASP A 229 1.67 19.62 29.04
C ASP A 229 2.67 19.56 27.87
N LEU A 230 2.51 20.42 26.86
CA LEU A 230 3.43 20.53 25.74
C LEU A 230 4.63 21.39 26.13
N SER A 231 5.82 20.90 25.78
CA SER A 231 7.04 21.72 25.82
C SER A 231 7.04 22.79 24.72
N ASP A 232 7.88 23.82 24.85
CA ASP A 232 8.05 24.84 23.80
C ASP A 232 8.39 24.23 22.44
N ALA A 233 9.17 23.15 22.42
CA ALA A 233 9.53 22.43 21.20
C ALA A 233 8.32 21.72 20.55
N GLU A 234 7.40 21.19 21.36
CA GLU A 234 6.18 20.53 20.91
C GLU A 234 5.14 21.55 20.44
N THR A 235 5.00 22.67 21.13
CA THR A 235 4.16 23.80 20.67
C THR A 235 4.67 24.34 19.34
N ALA A 236 5.99 24.56 19.21
CA ALA A 236 6.59 24.96 17.94
C ALA A 236 6.40 23.92 16.83
N PHE A 237 6.41 22.62 17.16
CA PHE A 237 6.10 21.56 16.21
C PHE A 237 4.67 21.65 15.70
N MET A 238 3.68 21.81 16.60
CA MET A 238 2.28 21.95 16.21
C MET A 238 2.09 23.16 15.28
N GLY A 239 2.73 24.29 15.62
CA GLY A 239 2.86 25.50 14.80
C GLY A 239 3.31 25.21 13.37
N GLU A 240 4.50 24.63 13.25
CA GLU A 240 5.11 24.39 11.95
C GLU A 240 4.37 23.30 11.16
N MET A 241 3.83 22.29 11.84
CA MET A 241 3.06 21.22 11.21
C MET A 241 1.74 21.73 10.64
N ASP A 242 0.98 22.57 11.37
CA ASP A 242 -0.25 23.19 10.87
C ASP A 242 0.01 24.00 9.60
N ASN A 243 1.03 24.87 9.64
CA ASN A 243 1.47 25.63 8.47
C ASN A 243 1.89 24.73 7.31
N PHE A 244 2.66 23.67 7.60
CA PHE A 244 3.09 22.70 6.60
C PHE A 244 1.90 22.00 5.93
N MET A 245 0.91 21.56 6.71
CA MET A 245 -0.32 20.95 6.20
C MET A 245 -1.15 21.94 5.39
N HIS A 246 -1.25 23.19 5.82
CA HIS A 246 -1.97 24.25 5.11
C HIS A 246 -1.37 24.49 3.72
N GLU A 247 -0.07 24.83 3.68
CA GLU A 247 0.65 25.18 2.46
C GLU A 247 0.73 24.03 1.46
N ASN A 248 0.80 22.79 1.98
CA ASN A 248 0.96 21.59 1.16
C ASN A 248 -0.34 20.78 1.03
N SER A 249 -1.47 21.30 1.50
CA SER A 249 -2.78 20.60 1.51
C SER A 249 -3.15 20.00 0.16
N ARG A 250 -2.88 20.74 -0.93
CA ARG A 250 -3.09 20.25 -2.29
C ARG A 250 -2.27 19.00 -2.59
N ALA A 251 -1.01 18.93 -2.16
CA ALA A 251 -0.16 17.76 -2.36
C ALA A 251 -0.63 16.56 -1.54
N PHE A 252 -1.05 16.77 -0.28
CA PHE A 252 -1.68 15.73 0.55
C PHE A 252 -2.92 15.15 -0.15
N TRP A 253 -3.87 16.02 -0.53
CA TRP A 253 -5.10 15.58 -1.20
C TRP A 253 -4.79 14.85 -2.50
N THR A 254 -3.86 15.39 -3.31
CA THR A 254 -3.45 14.81 -4.58
C THR A 254 -2.83 13.42 -4.42
N ALA A 255 -2.03 13.22 -3.38
CA ALA A 255 -1.41 11.93 -3.06
C ALA A 255 -2.46 10.90 -2.63
N LEU A 256 -3.50 11.34 -1.92
CA LEU A 256 -4.58 10.49 -1.42
C LEU A 256 -5.69 10.23 -2.44
N HIS A 257 -5.74 10.99 -3.53
CA HIS A 257 -6.78 10.93 -4.58
C HIS A 257 -6.15 10.85 -5.97
N TRP A 258 -5.33 9.84 -6.19
CA TRP A 258 -4.52 9.70 -7.39
C TRP A 258 -5.30 9.08 -8.56
N VAL A 259 -5.74 9.92 -9.49
CA VAL A 259 -6.55 9.50 -10.66
C VAL A 259 -5.71 9.16 -11.90
N ILE A 260 -4.52 9.78 -12.06
CA ILE A 260 -3.75 9.72 -13.30
C ILE A 260 -2.63 8.68 -13.17
N LEU A 261 -2.91 7.44 -13.54
CA LEU A 261 -1.97 6.33 -13.39
C LEU A 261 -1.01 6.16 -14.57
N LEU A 262 -1.23 6.91 -15.65
CA LEU A 262 -0.36 6.96 -16.82
C LEU A 262 -0.02 8.40 -17.14
N GLN A 263 1.24 8.66 -17.51
CA GLN A 263 1.74 9.99 -17.85
C GLN A 263 0.98 10.63 -19.02
N GLY A 264 0.24 9.86 -19.82
CA GLY A 264 -0.40 10.36 -21.03
C GLY A 264 0.63 10.73 -22.10
N ASP A 265 0.16 11.25 -23.23
CA ASP A 265 1.03 11.48 -24.37
C ASP A 265 1.97 12.68 -24.10
N PRO A 266 3.24 12.63 -24.54
CA PRO A 266 4.20 13.71 -24.30
C PRO A 266 3.65 15.09 -24.73
N GLY A 267 3.75 16.07 -23.82
CA GLY A 267 3.26 17.44 -24.07
C GLY A 267 1.76 17.67 -23.84
N SER A 268 0.97 16.60 -23.65
CA SER A 268 -0.47 16.71 -23.35
C SER A 268 -0.75 17.38 -22.00
N VAL A 269 -1.99 17.84 -21.81
CA VAL A 269 -2.47 18.37 -20.51
C VAL A 269 -2.34 17.31 -19.42
N ALA A 270 -2.69 16.05 -19.72
CA ALA A 270 -2.54 14.92 -18.81
C ALA A 270 -1.09 14.73 -18.34
N ALA A 271 -0.11 14.81 -19.26
CA ALA A 271 1.32 14.72 -18.93
C ALA A 271 1.80 15.83 -18.02
N LYS A 272 1.37 17.07 -18.29
CA LYS A 272 1.69 18.21 -17.42
C LYS A 272 1.10 18.05 -16.02
N ILE A 273 -0.14 17.57 -15.92
CA ILE A 273 -0.78 17.31 -14.63
C ILE A 273 -0.04 16.19 -13.89
N TYR A 274 0.24 15.07 -14.55
CA TYR A 274 0.95 13.93 -13.97
C TYR A 274 2.32 14.35 -13.40
N VAL A 275 3.17 14.99 -14.21
CA VAL A 275 4.51 15.43 -13.79
C VAL A 275 4.43 16.40 -12.61
N ARG A 276 3.51 17.37 -12.65
CA ARG A 276 3.33 18.33 -11.56
C ARG A 276 2.93 17.63 -10.25
N ARG A 277 1.98 16.71 -10.32
CA ARG A 277 1.50 15.96 -9.14
C ARG A 277 2.60 15.06 -8.58
N ARG A 278 3.38 14.39 -9.43
CA ARG A 278 4.47 13.50 -9.03
C ARG A 278 5.59 14.26 -8.33
N LYS A 279 6.06 15.36 -8.94
CA LYS A 279 7.08 16.24 -8.32
C LYS A 279 6.62 16.79 -6.97
N ALA A 280 5.35 17.18 -6.86
CA ALA A 280 4.80 17.65 -5.60
C ALA A 280 4.77 16.55 -4.53
N HIS A 281 4.34 15.33 -4.88
CA HIS A 281 4.36 14.18 -3.98
C HIS A 281 5.76 13.89 -3.44
N GLU A 282 6.75 13.73 -4.34
CA GLU A 282 8.14 13.44 -3.96
C GLU A 282 8.74 14.56 -3.10
N SER A 283 8.51 15.82 -3.47
CA SER A 283 9.01 16.97 -2.73
C SER A 283 8.40 17.09 -1.33
N VAL A 284 7.07 16.98 -1.21
CA VAL A 284 6.37 17.13 0.06
C VAL A 284 6.63 15.94 0.97
N SER A 285 6.70 14.72 0.45
CA SER A 285 7.08 13.53 1.22
C SER A 285 8.46 13.70 1.87
N LYS A 286 9.48 14.09 1.09
CA LYS A 286 10.85 14.34 1.60
C LYS A 286 10.89 15.46 2.64
N ARG A 287 10.15 16.55 2.42
CA ARG A 287 10.06 17.68 3.37
C ARG A 287 9.36 17.27 4.66
N MET A 288 8.28 16.50 4.58
CA MET A 288 7.55 15.98 5.75
C MET A 288 8.45 15.05 6.58
N ALA A 289 9.14 14.11 5.95
CA ALA A 289 10.08 13.22 6.63
C ALA A 289 11.21 14.01 7.32
N THR A 290 11.68 15.09 6.70
CA THR A 290 12.71 15.98 7.27
C THR A 290 12.18 16.77 8.47
N LEU A 291 10.96 17.30 8.37
CA LEU A 291 10.26 17.99 9.45
C LEU A 291 10.10 17.08 10.67
N ILE A 292 9.57 15.86 10.47
CA ILE A 292 9.40 14.85 11.52
C ILE A 292 10.75 14.51 12.16
N ARG A 293 11.78 14.15 11.37
CA ARG A 293 13.12 13.81 11.89
C ARG A 293 13.73 14.94 12.72
N ARG A 294 13.59 16.19 12.26
CA ARG A 294 14.13 17.34 12.98
C ARG A 294 13.49 17.49 14.36
N TYR A 295 12.18 17.28 14.49
CA TYR A 295 11.49 17.43 15.76
C TYR A 295 11.65 16.23 16.70
N LEU A 296 11.74 15.02 16.16
CA LEU A 296 12.15 13.85 16.95
C LEU A 296 13.53 14.07 17.58
N LYS A 297 14.50 14.60 16.83
CA LYS A 297 15.83 14.97 17.36
C LYS A 297 15.79 16.07 18.42
N LYS A 298 14.78 16.93 18.40
CA LYS A 298 14.54 17.98 19.41
C LYS A 298 13.81 17.45 20.66
N GLY A 299 13.50 16.15 20.73
CA GLY A 299 12.83 15.55 21.87
C GLY A 299 11.30 15.63 21.85
N VAL A 300 10.69 15.97 20.71
CA VAL A 300 9.22 15.90 20.56
C VAL A 300 8.76 14.46 20.69
N ARG A 301 7.75 14.21 21.54
CA ARG A 301 7.23 12.87 21.80
C ARG A 301 6.59 12.27 20.53
N ALA A 302 6.92 11.00 20.26
CA ALA A 302 6.40 10.29 19.08
C ALA A 302 4.86 10.15 19.07
N SER A 303 4.22 10.15 20.25
CA SER A 303 2.75 10.10 20.36
C SER A 303 2.06 11.34 19.78
N LEU A 304 2.74 12.48 19.72
CA LEU A 304 2.17 13.72 19.17
C LEU A 304 1.88 13.61 17.66
N PHE A 305 2.65 12.78 16.94
CA PHE A 305 2.42 12.48 15.52
C PHE A 305 1.23 11.55 15.28
N GLN A 306 0.63 11.00 16.34
CA GLN A 306 -0.58 10.18 16.28
C GLN A 306 -1.85 11.00 16.54
N GLU A 307 -1.71 12.29 16.86
CA GLU A 307 -2.86 13.18 16.98
C GLU A 307 -3.64 13.23 15.66
N PRO A 308 -4.98 13.09 15.67
CA PRO A 308 -5.76 13.11 14.43
C PRO A 308 -5.65 14.43 13.65
N GLY A 309 -5.34 15.52 14.34
CA GLY A 309 -5.07 16.81 13.71
C GLY A 309 -3.70 16.91 13.03
N VAL A 310 -2.80 15.94 13.25
CA VAL A 310 -1.49 15.87 12.59
C VAL A 310 -1.57 14.87 11.44
N TRP A 311 -1.65 15.39 10.22
CA TRP A 311 -1.83 14.55 9.02
C TRP A 311 -0.62 13.67 8.75
N LYS A 312 -0.91 12.45 8.29
CA LYS A 312 0.09 11.51 7.77
C LYS A 312 0.19 11.68 6.26
N PHE A 313 1.42 11.63 5.74
CA PHE A 313 1.66 11.62 4.30
C PHE A 313 1.80 10.17 3.84
N PRO A 314 1.13 9.74 2.76
CA PRO A 314 1.21 8.36 2.32
C PRO A 314 2.57 8.05 1.69
N ALA A 315 3.14 6.89 1.99
CA ALA A 315 4.38 6.40 1.35
C ALA A 315 4.17 6.19 -0.16
N LYS A 316 2.97 5.72 -0.54
CA LYS A 316 2.55 5.52 -1.93
C LYS A 316 1.26 6.26 -2.23
N VAL A 317 1.15 6.79 -3.44
CA VAL A 317 -0.09 7.43 -3.90
C VAL A 317 -1.28 6.47 -3.82
N CYS A 318 -2.40 6.95 -3.30
CA CYS A 318 -3.63 6.17 -3.15
C CYS A 318 -4.50 6.38 -4.39
N CYS A 319 -4.75 5.31 -5.15
CA CYS A 319 -5.45 5.40 -6.43
C CYS A 319 -6.93 5.77 -6.22
N TRP A 320 -7.45 6.74 -6.96
CA TRP A 320 -8.89 7.01 -7.07
C TRP A 320 -9.36 6.53 -8.45
N ILE A 321 -10.27 5.58 -8.45
CA ILE A 321 -10.79 4.93 -9.65
C ILE A 321 -12.08 5.57 -10.05
N LEU A 322 -12.08 6.14 -11.25
CA LEU A 322 -13.28 6.68 -11.84
C LEU A 322 -14.19 5.55 -12.30
N GLU A 323 -15.49 5.77 -12.07
CA GLU A 323 -16.53 4.87 -12.55
C GLU A 323 -16.45 4.67 -14.06
N ASP A 324 -16.95 3.51 -14.50
CA ASP A 324 -17.01 3.19 -15.92
C ASP A 324 -18.09 4.04 -16.62
N PRO A 325 -17.78 4.77 -17.71
CA PRO A 325 -18.78 5.49 -18.48
C PRO A 325 -19.88 4.59 -19.08
N LEU A 326 -19.62 3.28 -19.17
CA LEU A 326 -20.56 2.26 -19.63
C LEU A 326 -21.31 1.56 -18.48
N ALA A 327 -21.10 1.98 -17.23
CA ALA A 327 -21.82 1.48 -16.08
C ALA A 327 -23.30 1.85 -16.12
N SER A 328 -24.16 1.04 -15.49
CA SER A 328 -25.60 1.30 -15.42
C SER A 328 -25.95 2.52 -14.58
N LEU A 329 -25.09 2.87 -13.62
CA LEU A 329 -25.16 4.10 -12.82
C LEU A 329 -23.84 4.85 -12.94
N THR A 330 -23.92 6.12 -13.33
CA THR A 330 -22.75 7.01 -13.47
C THR A 330 -22.94 8.26 -12.62
N HIS A 331 -22.13 8.39 -11.58
CA HIS A 331 -22.09 9.54 -10.70
C HIS A 331 -21.21 10.67 -11.27
N SER A 332 -21.49 11.91 -10.89
CA SER A 332 -20.58 13.04 -11.12
C SER A 332 -19.25 12.86 -10.38
N LEU A 333 -18.20 13.57 -10.79
CA LEU A 333 -16.90 13.53 -10.10
C LEU A 333 -17.01 13.90 -8.61
N LEU A 334 -17.93 14.80 -8.26
CA LEU A 334 -18.15 15.22 -6.87
C LEU A 334 -18.81 14.11 -6.05
N GLU A 335 -19.82 13.45 -6.60
CA GLU A 335 -20.47 12.30 -5.96
C GLU A 335 -19.51 11.11 -5.82
N GLN A 336 -18.71 10.82 -6.86
CA GLN A 336 -17.68 9.79 -6.79
C GLN A 336 -16.64 10.10 -5.71
N LEU A 337 -16.20 11.35 -5.56
CA LEU A 337 -15.29 11.76 -4.49
C LEU A 337 -15.94 11.56 -3.12
N ALA A 338 -17.18 12.03 -2.94
CA ALA A 338 -17.88 11.92 -1.66
C ALA A 338 -18.08 10.45 -1.24
N ASN A 339 -18.45 9.58 -2.17
CA ASN A 339 -18.58 8.15 -1.93
C ASN A 339 -17.22 7.52 -1.57
N LEU A 340 -16.15 7.88 -2.29
CA LEU A 340 -14.80 7.40 -1.99
C LEU A 340 -14.34 7.80 -0.59
N ASP A 341 -14.55 9.07 -0.21
CA ASP A 341 -14.15 9.59 1.10
C ASP A 341 -14.95 8.98 2.25
N LEU A 342 -16.21 8.61 2.00
CA LEU A 342 -17.06 7.93 2.96
C LEU A 342 -16.62 6.47 3.17
N GLU A 343 -16.32 5.74 2.09
CA GLU A 343 -15.88 4.35 2.13
C GLU A 343 -14.44 4.21 2.64
N GLU A 344 -13.56 5.16 2.32
CA GLU A 344 -12.15 5.15 2.69
C GLU A 344 -11.74 6.42 3.46
N PRO A 345 -12.22 6.62 4.71
CA PRO A 345 -12.05 7.85 5.48
C PRO A 345 -10.59 8.22 5.77
N ALA A 346 -9.65 7.28 5.64
CA ALA A 346 -8.23 7.57 5.70
C ALA A 346 -7.79 8.62 4.68
N ARG A 347 -8.41 8.67 3.49
CA ARG A 347 -8.06 9.64 2.42
C ARG A 347 -8.31 11.09 2.80
N VAL A 348 -9.23 11.31 3.73
CA VAL A 348 -9.55 12.62 4.32
C VAL A 348 -9.04 12.74 5.75
N GLN A 349 -7.99 11.97 6.09
CA GLN A 349 -7.33 12.01 7.40
C GLN A 349 -8.32 11.77 8.54
N TRP A 350 -9.32 10.91 8.31
CA TRP A 350 -10.36 10.53 9.26
C TRP A 350 -11.27 11.67 9.74
N ALA A 351 -11.28 12.81 9.04
CA ALA A 351 -12.12 13.96 9.36
C ALA A 351 -13.61 13.61 9.36
N HIS A 352 -14.08 12.93 8.30
CA HIS A 352 -15.49 12.62 8.05
C HIS A 352 -15.97 11.29 8.65
N CYS A 353 -15.24 10.73 9.61
CA CYS A 353 -15.70 9.56 10.34
C CYS A 353 -17.05 9.81 11.03
N ILE A 354 -17.98 8.87 10.89
CA ILE A 354 -19.32 8.92 11.51
C ILE A 354 -19.22 9.02 13.03
N THR A 355 -18.24 8.32 13.62
CA THR A 355 -18.04 8.26 15.08
C THR A 355 -16.60 8.58 15.46
N GLU A 356 -16.39 8.91 16.73
CA GLU A 356 -15.05 9.08 17.28
C GLU A 356 -14.30 7.74 17.34
N GLU A 357 -15.02 6.67 17.67
CA GLU A 357 -14.48 5.32 17.74
C GLU A 357 -13.89 4.91 16.40
N THR A 358 -14.59 5.18 15.29
CA THR A 358 -14.06 4.91 13.93
C THR A 358 -12.86 5.79 13.59
N ARG A 359 -12.84 7.04 14.07
CA ARG A 359 -11.71 7.97 13.84
C ARG A 359 -10.42 7.47 14.45
N ILE A 360 -10.47 6.88 15.65
CA ILE A 360 -9.27 6.43 16.36
C ILE A 360 -8.99 4.93 16.23
N ALA A 361 -9.90 4.13 15.65
CA ALA A 361 -9.79 2.67 15.56
C ALA A 361 -8.49 2.19 14.90
N HIS A 362 -7.96 2.96 13.95
CA HIS A 362 -6.72 2.67 13.24
C HIS A 362 -5.44 2.92 14.08
N LEU A 363 -5.56 3.53 15.25
CA LEU A 363 -4.44 3.85 16.13
C LEU A 363 -4.11 2.69 17.09
N PRO A 364 -2.83 2.57 17.50
CA PRO A 364 -2.39 1.57 18.47
C PRO A 364 -3.20 1.63 19.78
N ALA A 365 -3.39 0.47 20.42
CA ALA A 365 -4.22 0.36 21.61
C ALA A 365 -3.70 1.19 22.79
N ASP A 366 -2.38 1.31 22.93
CA ASP A 366 -1.73 2.14 23.95
C ASP A 366 -1.98 3.64 23.72
N ILE A 367 -2.03 4.09 22.47
CA ILE A 367 -2.41 5.47 22.12
C ILE A 367 -3.89 5.70 22.42
N ARG A 368 -4.77 4.80 21.98
CA ARG A 368 -6.21 4.90 22.23
C ARG A 368 -6.55 4.97 23.72
N SER A 369 -5.76 4.31 24.57
CA SER A 369 -5.94 4.33 26.03
C SER A 369 -5.74 5.73 26.67
N ARG A 370 -5.12 6.67 25.95
CA ARG A 370 -4.84 8.05 26.41
C ARG A 370 -5.89 9.06 25.97
N LEU A 371 -7.01 8.60 25.41
CA LEU A 371 -8.06 9.47 24.88
C LEU A 371 -8.60 10.43 25.95
N ILE A 372 -8.59 11.71 25.65
CA ILE A 372 -9.19 12.77 26.46
C ILE A 372 -10.69 12.85 26.13
N PRO A 373 -11.59 12.99 27.11
CA PRO A 373 -13.03 13.13 26.85
C PRO A 373 -13.39 14.36 25.99
N ALA A 374 -14.40 14.21 25.12
CA ALA A 374 -14.79 15.17 24.06
C ALA A 374 -15.27 16.58 24.50
N GLY A 375 -15.24 16.93 25.79
CA GLY A 375 -15.50 18.29 26.28
C GLY A 375 -14.32 18.92 27.02
N GLN A 376 -13.20 18.19 27.08
CA GLN A 376 -12.01 18.61 27.80
C GLN A 376 -10.81 18.76 26.86
N ARG A 377 -10.97 18.60 25.55
CA ARG A 377 -9.84 18.66 24.63
C ARG A 377 -9.43 20.09 24.37
N ASP A 378 -8.13 20.28 24.19
CA ASP A 378 -7.59 21.57 23.83
C ASP A 378 -7.63 21.74 22.32
N LEU A 379 -7.94 22.95 21.85
CA LEU A 379 -7.87 23.29 20.43
C LEU A 379 -6.41 23.49 20.02
N ILE A 380 -6.02 22.88 18.91
CA ILE A 380 -4.70 23.04 18.30
C ILE A 380 -4.43 24.52 18.02
N SER A 381 -5.45 25.27 17.59
CA SER A 381 -5.32 26.72 17.34
C SER A 381 -4.96 27.56 18.56
N ASN A 382 -5.09 27.03 19.78
CA ASN A 382 -4.65 27.74 20.99
C ASN A 382 -3.12 27.61 21.20
N ALA A 383 -2.47 26.71 20.47
CA ALA A 383 -1.02 26.50 20.44
C ALA A 383 -0.31 27.27 19.31
N LEU A 384 -1.07 27.73 18.30
CA LEU A 384 -0.61 28.44 17.10
C LEU A 384 -0.69 29.95 17.32
#